data_AF-A0A0L6U6F0-F1
#
_entry.id   AF-A0A0L6U6F0-F1
#
_cell.length_a   1.000
_cell.length_b   1.000
_cell.length_c   1.000
_cell.angle_alpha   90.00
_cell.angle_beta   90.00
_cell.angle_gamma   90.00
#
_symmetry.space_group_name_H-M   'P 1'
#
loop_
_entity.id
_entity.type
_entity.pdbx_description
1 polymer ?
#
loop_
_entity_poly.entity_id
_entity_poly.type
_entity_poly.pdbx_seq_one_letter_code
_entity_poly.pdbx_strand_id
1 'polypeptide(L)'
;MDKINSTILKTAIKSIPLLSMDNYTLWKNRVENILDLKELLKPLTTDTGVISNTNDVQLQTILTSKLEPSIHANVITHDNEKSSKKIWKSISDYFASSQASNRAWIFNAVLH
;
A
#
# COMPACT_ATOMS: atom_id res chain seq x y z
N MET A 1 2.82 -7.60 23.37
CA MET A 1 2.11 -6.35 23.04
C MET A 1 1.17 -6.04 24.18
N ASP A 2 1.24 -4.85 24.75
CA ASP A 2 0.25 -4.35 25.70
C ASP A 2 -1.14 -4.19 25.04
N LYS A 3 -2.19 -4.27 25.86
CA LYS A 3 -3.60 -4.26 25.41
C LYS A 3 -3.98 -2.96 24.70
N ILE A 4 -3.35 -1.84 25.09
CA ILE A 4 -3.59 -0.52 24.52
C ILE A 4 -3.05 -0.48 23.09
N ASN A 5 -1.80 -0.87 22.87
CA ASN A 5 -1.18 -0.93 21.54
C ASN A 5 -1.90 -1.90 20.59
N SER A 6 -2.39 -3.04 21.09
CA SER A 6 -3.22 -3.95 20.29
C SER A 6 -4.55 -3.32 19.86
N THR A 7 -5.19 -2.54 20.75
CA THR A 7 -6.44 -1.84 20.46
C THR A 7 -6.25 -0.69 19.47
N ILE A 8 -5.18 0.08 19.62
CA ILE A 8 -4.80 1.17 18.69
C ILE A 8 -4.54 0.58 17.31
N LEU A 9 -3.73 -0.47 17.21
CA LEU A 9 -3.41 -1.13 15.95
C LEU A 9 -4.67 -1.68 15.25
N LYS A 10 -5.55 -2.35 16.00
CA LYS A 10 -6.82 -2.88 15.46
C LYS A 10 -7.70 -1.75 14.92
N THR A 11 -7.76 -0.63 15.63
CA THR A 11 -8.54 0.56 15.22
C THR A 11 -7.94 1.19 13.96
N ALA A 12 -6.62 1.34 13.92
CA ALA A 12 -5.91 1.89 12.77
C ALA A 12 -6.13 1.02 11.51
N ILE A 13 -5.99 -0.30 11.60
CA ILE A 13 -6.24 -1.23 10.48
C ILE A 13 -7.68 -1.12 9.96
N LYS A 14 -8.66 -0.99 10.86
CA LYS A 14 -10.07 -0.81 10.47
C LYS A 14 -10.30 0.51 9.74
N SER A 15 -9.58 1.57 10.12
CA SER A 15 -9.69 2.90 9.52
C SER A 15 -9.07 3.03 8.12
N ILE A 16 -8.28 2.06 7.66
CA ILE A 16 -7.74 2.07 6.30
C ILE A 16 -8.92 1.94 5.31
N PRO A 17 -9.10 2.90 4.39
CA PRO A 17 -10.12 2.79 3.35
C PRO A 17 -9.77 1.67 2.37
N LEU A 18 -10.74 1.25 1.56
CA LEU A 18 -10.46 0.41 0.40
C LEU A 18 -9.73 1.26 -0.66
N LEU A 19 -8.61 0.80 -1.19
CA LEU A 19 -7.83 1.54 -2.19
C LEU A 19 -8.57 1.60 -3.51
N SER A 20 -8.83 2.82 -3.98
CA SER A 20 -9.40 3.14 -5.29
C SER A 20 -8.46 4.08 -6.06
N MET A 21 -8.82 4.43 -7.30
CA MET A 21 -8.03 5.37 -8.12
C MET A 21 -7.92 6.77 -7.48
N ASP A 22 -8.91 7.18 -6.69
CA ASP A 22 -9.06 8.56 -6.22
C ASP A 22 -8.51 8.82 -4.81
N ASN A 23 -8.20 7.76 -4.05
CA ASN A 23 -7.88 7.87 -2.64
C ASN A 23 -6.45 7.43 -2.26
N TYR A 24 -5.57 7.20 -3.24
CA TYR A 24 -4.22 6.66 -3.02
C TYR A 24 -3.42 7.40 -1.95
N THR A 25 -3.37 8.74 -1.99
CA THR A 25 -2.62 9.53 -0.99
C THR A 25 -3.14 9.30 0.42
N LEU A 26 -4.47 9.28 0.61
CA LEU A 26 -5.10 9.03 1.90
C LEU A 26 -4.81 7.59 2.36
N TRP A 27 -5.00 6.62 1.47
CA TRP A 27 -4.74 5.21 1.75
C TRP A 27 -3.27 4.97 2.15
N LYS A 28 -2.34 5.52 1.37
CA LYS A 28 -0.88 5.43 1.61
C LYS A 28 -0.54 5.96 2.99
N ASN A 29 -0.99 7.18 3.32
CA ASN A 29 -0.75 7.78 4.64
C ASN A 29 -1.29 6.90 5.78
N ARG A 30 -2.46 6.28 5.62
CA ARG A 30 -3.03 5.39 6.64
C ARG A 30 -2.21 4.12 6.82
N VAL A 31 -1.73 3.53 5.74
CA VAL A 31 -0.88 2.33 5.78
C VAL A 31 0.49 2.66 6.39
N GLU A 32 1.14 3.75 5.95
CA GLU A 32 2.44 4.17 6.49
C GLU A 32 2.40 4.42 7.99
N ASN A 33 1.36 5.09 8.49
CA ASN A 33 1.16 5.29 9.93
C ASN A 33 1.10 3.97 10.73
N ILE A 34 0.46 2.93 10.17
CA ILE A 34 0.39 1.61 10.83
C ILE A 34 1.74 0.91 10.79
N LEU A 35 2.47 1.06 9.69
CA LEU A 35 3.81 0.51 9.55
C LEU A 35 4.79 1.18 10.50
N ASP A 36 4.69 2.49 10.70
CA ASP A 36 5.50 3.24 11.67
C ASP A 36 5.22 2.79 13.11
N LEU A 37 3.95 2.58 13.47
CA LEU A 37 3.58 2.02 14.77
C LEU A 37 4.17 0.61 15.01
N LYS A 38 4.52 -0.11 13.96
CA LYS A 38 5.17 -1.44 14.03
C LYS A 38 6.67 -1.41 13.72
N GLU A 39 7.24 -0.24 13.45
CA GLU A 39 8.63 -0.09 12.97
C GLU A 39 8.93 -0.87 11.67
N LEU A 40 7.90 -1.12 10.85
CA LEU A 40 7.98 -1.90 9.60
C LEU A 40 8.08 -1.02 8.35
N LEU A 41 7.93 0.30 8.46
CA LEU A 41 7.96 1.19 7.29
C LEU A 41 9.32 1.16 6.58
N LYS A 42 10.42 1.35 7.33
CA LYS A 42 11.77 1.32 6.76
C LYS A 42 12.13 -0.05 6.18
N PRO A 43 11.88 -1.18 6.89
CA PRO A 43 12.08 -2.51 6.33
C PRO A 43 11.31 -2.76 5.02
N LEU A 44 10.09 -2.23 4.89
CA LEU A 44 9.25 -2.41 3.70
C LEU A 44 9.69 -1.57 2.51
N THR A 45 10.10 -0.33 2.75
CA THR A 45 10.42 0.66 1.71
C THR A 45 11.86 0.59 1.22
N THR A 46 12.76 -0.02 1.99
CA THR A 46 14.18 -0.14 1.62
C THR A 46 14.46 -1.51 1.00
N ASP A 47 15.26 -1.55 -0.07
CA ASP A 47 15.63 -2.80 -0.75
C ASP A 47 16.32 -3.80 0.21
N THR A 48 17.18 -3.30 1.10
CA THR A 48 17.94 -4.10 2.09
C THR A 48 17.17 -4.43 3.37
N GLY A 49 15.95 -3.90 3.55
CA GLY A 49 15.19 -4.10 4.77
C GLY A 49 14.84 -5.57 5.01
N VAL A 50 15.01 -6.08 6.22
CA VAL A 50 14.63 -7.47 6.55
C VAL A 50 13.28 -7.47 7.24
N ILE A 51 12.32 -8.21 6.69
CA ILE A 51 11.00 -8.43 7.28
C ILE A 51 10.92 -9.91 7.68
N SER A 52 10.52 -10.19 8.91
CA SER A 52 10.32 -11.58 9.35
C SER A 52 9.16 -12.22 8.58
N ASN A 53 9.20 -13.54 8.38
CA ASN A 53 8.16 -14.26 7.63
C ASN A 53 6.74 -14.01 8.18
N THR A 54 6.61 -13.99 9.52
CA THR A 54 5.32 -13.68 10.17
C THR A 54 4.83 -12.27 9.87
N ASN A 55 5.73 -11.27 9.89
CA ASN A 55 5.36 -9.90 9.57
C ASN A 55 5.03 -9.75 8.08
N ASP A 56 5.76 -10.43 7.20
CA ASP A 56 5.50 -10.38 5.75
C ASP A 56 4.11 -10.92 5.41
N VAL A 57 3.73 -12.08 5.96
CA VAL A 57 2.38 -12.66 5.77
C VAL A 57 1.28 -11.74 6.32
N GLN A 58 1.50 -11.12 7.49
CA GLN A 58 0.54 -10.16 8.04
C GLN A 58 0.39 -8.92 7.15
N LEU A 59 1.50 -8.39 6.64
CA LEU A 59 1.48 -7.23 5.77
C LEU A 59 0.84 -7.54 4.42
N GLN A 60 1.17 -8.67 3.82
CA GLN A 60 0.50 -9.19 2.62
C GLN A 60 -1.02 -9.20 2.82
N THR A 61 -1.50 -9.77 3.93
CA THR A 61 -2.93 -9.86 4.25
C THR A 61 -3.59 -8.49 4.39
N ILE A 62 -2.93 -7.54 5.06
CA ILE A 62 -3.46 -6.18 5.23
C ILE A 62 -3.51 -5.45 3.88
N LEU A 63 -2.44 -5.55 3.08
CA LEU A 63 -2.34 -4.88 1.79
C LEU A 63 -3.41 -5.41 0.83
N THR A 64 -3.52 -6.73 0.65
CA THR A 64 -4.47 -7.33 -0.30
C THR A 64 -5.93 -7.16 0.11
N SER A 65 -6.23 -7.20 1.42
CA SER A 65 -7.60 -6.98 1.92
C SER A 65 -8.12 -5.54 1.78
N LYS A 66 -7.23 -4.59 1.48
CA LYS A 66 -7.54 -3.17 1.35
C LYS A 66 -7.43 -2.67 -0.09
N LEU A 67 -7.62 -3.54 -1.07
CA LEU A 67 -7.67 -3.21 -2.51
C LEU A 67 -9.08 -3.38 -3.05
N GLU A 68 -9.56 -2.41 -3.83
CA GLU A 68 -10.71 -2.66 -4.72
C GLU A 68 -10.35 -3.75 -5.74
N PRO A 69 -11.33 -4.56 -6.21
CA PRO A 69 -11.07 -5.62 -7.18
C PRO A 69 -10.37 -5.12 -8.46
N SER A 70 -10.73 -3.92 -8.93
CA SER A 70 -10.12 -3.27 -10.09
C SER A 70 -8.64 -2.96 -9.87
N ILE A 71 -8.27 -2.45 -8.70
CA ILE A 71 -6.87 -2.19 -8.33
C ILE A 71 -6.13 -3.51 -8.12
N HIS A 72 -6.75 -4.46 -7.42
CA HIS A 72 -6.15 -5.77 -7.14
C HIS A 72 -5.70 -6.48 -8.41
N ALA A 73 -6.52 -6.48 -9.47
CA ALA A 73 -6.19 -7.11 -10.75
C ALA A 73 -4.99 -6.46 -11.47
N ASN A 74 -4.71 -5.18 -11.21
CA ASN A 74 -3.63 -4.43 -11.85
C ASN A 74 -2.31 -4.49 -11.07
N VAL A 75 -2.36 -4.64 -9.75
CA VAL A 75 -1.18 -4.55 -8.88
C VAL A 75 -0.74 -5.89 -8.28
N ILE A 76 -1.60 -6.91 -8.26
CA ILE A 76 -1.27 -8.24 -7.74
C ILE A 76 -1.02 -9.20 -8.89
N THR A 77 0.13 -9.86 -8.85
CA THR A 77 0.57 -10.85 -9.84
C THR A 77 1.11 -12.09 -9.13
N HIS A 78 1.21 -13.21 -9.84
CA HIS A 78 1.80 -14.44 -9.28
C HIS A 78 3.25 -14.26 -8.78
N ASP A 79 4.00 -13.28 -9.32
CA ASP A 79 5.38 -12.99 -8.88
C ASP A 79 5.44 -12.21 -7.55
N ASN A 80 4.45 -11.35 -7.31
CA ASN A 80 4.46 -10.46 -6.14
C ASN A 80 3.51 -10.89 -5.01
N GLU A 81 2.54 -11.78 -5.28
CA GLU A 81 1.45 -12.06 -4.34
C GLU A 81 1.94 -12.55 -2.98
N LYS A 82 3.13 -13.15 -2.88
CA LYS A 82 3.74 -13.69 -1.65
C LYS A 82 4.84 -12.80 -1.04
N SER A 83 4.92 -11.54 -1.44
CA SER A 83 5.93 -10.62 -0.90
C SER A 83 5.31 -9.25 -0.63
N SER A 84 5.22 -8.88 0.65
CA SER A 84 4.66 -7.59 1.04
C SER A 84 5.42 -6.41 0.41
N LYS A 85 6.75 -6.52 0.30
CA LYS A 85 7.61 -5.54 -0.38
C LYS A 85 7.25 -5.37 -1.85
N LYS A 86 7.13 -6.48 -2.58
CA LYS A 86 6.81 -6.42 -4.02
C LYS A 86 5.41 -5.88 -4.25
N ILE A 87 4.44 -6.23 -3.39
CA ILE A 87 3.08 -5.68 -3.44
C ILE A 87 3.11 -4.16 -3.21
N TRP A 88 3.79 -3.70 -2.15
CA TRP A 88 3.92 -2.28 -1.85
C TRP A 88 4.55 -1.49 -3.00
N LYS A 89 5.62 -2.03 -3.58
CA LYS A 89 6.30 -1.45 -4.75
C LYS A 89 5.34 -1.39 -5.96
N SER A 90 4.67 -2.50 -6.27
CA SER A 90 3.73 -2.58 -7.40
C SER A 90 2.56 -1.60 -7.28
N ILE A 91 2.00 -1.44 -6.07
CA ILE A 91 0.98 -0.43 -5.80
C ILE A 91 1.56 0.96 -6.05
N SER A 92 2.72 1.27 -5.47
CA SER A 92 3.34 2.59 -5.59
C SER A 92 3.67 2.96 -7.03
N ASP A 93 4.21 2.02 -7.81
CA ASP A 93 4.57 2.20 -9.21
C ASP A 93 3.32 2.41 -10.09
N TYR A 94 2.25 1.65 -9.85
CA TYR A 94 0.98 1.78 -10.57
C TYR A 94 0.37 3.18 -10.42
N PHE A 95 0.36 3.73 -9.20
CA PHE A 95 -0.20 5.07 -8.94
C PHE A 95 0.73 6.20 -9.40
N ALA A 96 2.05 6.00 -9.36
CA ALA A 96 3.00 6.95 -9.95
C ALA A 96 2.82 7.05 -11.48
N SER A 97 2.69 5.91 -12.16
CA SER A 97 2.43 5.84 -13.61
C SER A 97 1.07 6.43 -13.99
N SER A 98 0.02 6.13 -13.22
CA SER A 98 -1.33 6.66 -13.44
C SER A 98 -1.37 8.18 -13.29
N GLN A 99 -0.71 8.75 -12.27
CA GLN A 99 -0.62 10.20 -12.13
C GLN A 99 0.17 10.85 -13.26
N ALA A 100 1.29 10.26 -13.69
CA ALA A 100 2.07 10.79 -14.80
C ALA A 100 1.24 10.80 -16.11
N SER A 101 0.52 9.71 -16.37
CA SER A 101 -0.37 9.58 -17.54
C SER A 101 -1.52 10.60 -17.50
N ASN A 102 -2.17 10.75 -16.35
CA ASN A 102 -3.25 11.73 -16.18
C ASN A 102 -2.74 13.17 -16.37
N ARG A 103 -1.55 13.51 -15.86
CA ARG A 103 -0.94 14.83 -16.08
C ARG A 103 -0.62 15.06 -17.56
N ALA A 104 -0.07 14.06 -18.25
CA ALA A 104 0.23 14.16 -19.68
C ALA A 104 -1.04 14.34 -20.53
N TRP A 105 -2.12 13.63 -20.19
CA TRP A 105 -3.41 13.79 -20.88
C TRP A 105 -4.02 15.19 -20.68
N ILE A 106 -4.05 15.70 -19.44
CA ILE A 106 -4.55 17.05 -19.15
C ILE A 106 -3.74 18.10 -19.94
N PHE A 107 -2.41 17.97 -19.97
CA PHE A 107 -1.55 18.88 -20.71
C PHE A 107 -1.88 18.91 -22.21
N ASN A 108 -2.05 17.73 -22.83
CA ASN A 108 -2.43 17.63 -24.24
C ASN A 108 -3.84 18.18 -24.52
N ALA A 109 -4.78 18.05 -23.58
CA ALA A 109 -6.14 18.57 -23.72
C ALA A 109 -6.25 20.10 -23.55
N VAL A 110 -5.28 20.73 -22.87
CA VAL A 110 -5.25 22.19 -22.65
C VAL A 110 -4.45 22.94 -23.72
N LEU A 111 -3.52 22.27 -24.39
CA LEU A 111 -2.71 22.85 -25.48
C LEU A 111 -3.42 22.85 -26.86
N HIS A 112 -4.62 22.30 -26.94
CA HIS A 112 -5.45 22.22 -28.15
C HIS A 112 -6.76 22.98 -27.97
#